data_AF-A0AAN8J770-F1
#
_entry.id   AF-A0AAN8J770-F1
#
_cell.length_a   1.000
_cell.length_b   1.000
_cell.length_c   1.000
_cell.angle_alpha   90.00
_cell.angle_beta   90.00
_cell.angle_gamma   90.00
#
_symmetry.space_group_name_H-M   'P 1'
#
loop_
_entity.id
_entity.type
_entity.pdbx_description
1 polymer ?
#
loop_
_entity_poly.entity_id
_entity_poly.type
_entity_poly.pdbx_seq_one_letter_code
_entity_poly.pdbx_strand_id
1 'polypeptide(L)'
;MKLRQAKEDLELSKSTVSQLINVWINFLYFQIKEINIWPEKSIVQKNMPSNFKSAFPTTRVVLDATEIPVSKPQNVVAQSMTFSTYKNKTTLKTIIGCSPRGLVSYLSDSYGGSASDRQIIERSTLVNNNMFESKDSIMADRGIMV
;
A
#
# COMPACT_ATOMS: atom_id res chain seq x y z
N MET A 1 26.15 -4.35 -6.77
CA MET A 1 25.69 -5.76 -6.68
C MET A 1 25.61 -6.32 -8.10
N LYS A 2 26.54 -7.17 -8.52
CA LYS A 2 26.42 -7.87 -9.82
C LYS A 2 25.47 -9.05 -9.59
N LEU A 3 24.26 -8.97 -10.16
CA LEU A 3 23.37 -10.13 -10.22
C LEU A 3 24.11 -11.21 -11.00
N ARG A 4 24.32 -12.38 -10.38
CA ARG A 4 24.93 -13.52 -11.08
C ARG A 4 23.94 -13.95 -12.17
N GLN A 5 24.27 -13.67 -13.42
CA GLN A 5 23.58 -14.28 -14.54
C GLN A 5 23.81 -15.80 -14.43
N ALA A 6 22.74 -16.59 -14.52
CA ALA A 6 22.89 -18.04 -14.56
C ALA A 6 23.84 -18.40 -15.71
N LYS A 7 24.77 -19.34 -15.47
CA LYS A 7 25.78 -19.72 -16.47
C LYS A 7 25.17 -20.41 -17.69
N GLU A 8 23.94 -20.90 -17.58
CA GLU A 8 23.20 -21.61 -18.63
C GLU A 8 21.74 -21.14 -18.58
N ASP A 9 21.15 -20.86 -19.74
CA ASP A 9 19.74 -20.56 -19.89
C ASP A 9 18.94 -21.85 -19.67
N LEU A 10 18.38 -22.01 -18.48
CA LEU A 10 17.48 -23.12 -18.15
C LEU A 10 16.11 -22.87 -18.79
N GLU A 11 15.71 -23.76 -19.71
CA GLU A 11 14.35 -23.76 -20.25
C GLU A 11 13.34 -24.19 -19.19
N LEU A 12 12.78 -23.22 -18.47
CA LEU A 12 11.75 -23.44 -17.47
C LEU A 12 10.36 -23.24 -18.06
N SER A 13 9.43 -24.12 -17.67
CA SER A 13 8.01 -23.93 -17.98
C SER A 13 7.45 -22.69 -17.27
N LYS A 14 6.43 -22.07 -17.86
CA LYS A 14 5.73 -20.91 -17.27
C LYS A 14 5.18 -21.21 -15.87
N SER A 15 4.72 -22.43 -15.61
CA SER A 15 4.21 -22.84 -14.30
C SER A 15 5.32 -22.84 -13.25
N THR A 16 6.50 -23.40 -13.58
CA THR A 16 7.66 -23.41 -12.68
C THR A 16 8.10 -21.99 -12.32
N VAL A 17 8.20 -21.09 -13.31
CA VAL A 17 8.56 -19.69 -13.07
C VAL A 17 7.53 -19.00 -12.16
N SER A 18 6.24 -19.22 -12.40
CA SER A 18 5.15 -18.68 -11.57
C SER A 18 5.25 -19.14 -10.11
N GLN A 19 5.52 -20.44 -9.89
CA GLN A 19 5.69 -20.98 -8.54
C GLN A 19 6.88 -20.34 -7.82
N LEU A 20 8.03 -20.23 -8.50
CA LEU A 20 9.22 -19.59 -7.93
C LEU A 20 8.94 -18.14 -7.55
N ILE A 21 8.31 -17.35 -8.43
CA ILE A 21 7.96 -15.96 -8.15
C ILE A 21 7.04 -15.86 -6.92
N ASN A 22 6.00 -16.70 -6.83
CA ASN A 22 5.08 -16.68 -5.69
C ASN A 22 5.78 -17.03 -4.38
N VAL A 23 6.70 -18.01 -4.38
CA VAL A 23 7.49 -18.36 -3.20
C VAL A 23 8.34 -17.17 -2.74
N TRP A 24 9.04 -16.52 -3.67
CA TRP A 24 9.87 -15.37 -3.34
C TRP A 24 9.06 -14.15 -2.88
N ILE A 25 7.91 -13.87 -3.50
CA ILE A 25 7.01 -12.79 -3.06
C ILE A 25 6.52 -13.06 -1.64
N ASN A 26 6.08 -14.28 -1.33
CA ASN A 26 5.63 -14.64 0.01
C ASN A 26 6.77 -14.53 1.04
N PHE A 27 7.96 -15.05 0.71
CA PHE A 27 9.13 -14.91 1.57
C PHE A 27 9.45 -13.44 1.85
N LEU A 28 9.54 -12.61 0.80
CA LEU A 28 9.81 -11.17 0.93
C LEU A 28 8.74 -10.48 1.77
N TYR A 29 7.47 -10.81 1.59
CA TYR A 29 6.39 -10.29 2.43
C TYR A 29 6.65 -10.59 3.92
N PHE A 30 6.96 -11.84 4.27
CA PHE A 30 7.23 -12.21 5.66
C PHE A 30 8.47 -11.55 6.25
N GLN A 31 9.49 -11.24 5.43
CA GLN A 31 10.67 -10.53 5.90
C GLN A 31 10.45 -9.02 6.03
N ILE A 32 9.78 -8.41 5.05
CA ILE A 32 9.60 -6.95 4.96
C ILE A 32 8.55 -6.46 5.95
N LYS A 33 7.50 -7.26 6.23
CA LYS A 33 6.43 -6.85 7.15
C LYS A 33 6.88 -6.62 8.58
N GLU A 34 8.01 -7.19 8.99
CA GLU A 34 8.60 -7.03 10.32
C GLU A 34 9.29 -5.66 10.48
N ILE A 35 9.56 -4.96 9.36
CA ILE A 35 10.18 -3.65 9.38
C ILE A 35 9.12 -2.61 9.76
N ASN A 36 9.35 -1.88 10.85
CA ASN A 36 8.54 -0.70 11.16
C ASN A 36 8.81 0.41 10.15
N ILE A 37 7.90 0.58 9.19
CA ILE A 37 7.97 1.60 8.15
C ILE A 37 7.38 2.96 8.59
N TRP A 38 6.79 3.05 9.78
CA TRP A 38 6.21 4.29 10.30
C TRP A 38 7.29 5.16 10.97
N PRO A 39 7.74 6.27 10.35
CA PRO A 39 8.82 7.07 10.90
C PRO A 39 8.35 7.97 12.05
N GLU A 40 9.26 8.27 12.98
CA GLU A 40 9.02 9.28 14.01
C GLU A 40 8.66 10.66 13.44
N LYS A 41 7.94 11.46 14.23
CA LYS A 41 7.56 12.83 13.87
C LYS A 41 8.75 13.72 13.57
N SER A 42 9.78 13.63 14.40
CA SER A 42 11.05 14.35 14.24
C SER A 42 11.68 14.12 12.85
N ILE A 43 11.70 12.87 12.40
CA ILE A 43 12.28 12.45 11.11
C ILE A 43 11.49 13.05 9.95
N VAL A 44 10.16 12.97 10.01
CA VAL A 44 9.32 13.54 8.95
C VAL A 44 9.45 15.07 8.90
N GLN A 45 9.39 15.75 10.04
CA GLN A 45 9.52 17.21 10.08
C GLN A 45 10.89 17.73 9.64
N LYS A 46 11.95 16.95 9.88
CA LYS A 46 13.31 17.25 9.42
C LYS A 46 13.45 17.11 7.91
N ASN A 47 12.77 16.12 7.32
CA ASN A 47 12.90 15.77 5.91
C ASN A 47 11.80 16.37 5.02
N MET A 48 10.77 16.97 5.61
CA MET A 48 9.66 17.60 4.89
C MET A 48 10.18 18.72 3.96
N PRO A 49 9.81 18.72 2.66
CA PRO A 49 10.16 19.79 1.74
C PRO A 49 9.72 21.16 2.27
N SER A 50 10.55 22.19 2.11
CA SER A 50 10.31 23.52 2.70
C SER A 50 9.00 24.16 2.24
N ASN A 51 8.70 24.07 0.94
CA ASN A 51 7.45 24.53 0.33
C ASN A 51 6.22 23.79 0.87
N PHE A 52 6.34 22.48 1.10
CA PHE A 52 5.26 21.70 1.70
C PHE A 52 5.07 22.08 3.17
N LYS A 53 6.17 22.22 3.91
CA LYS A 53 6.17 22.58 5.33
C LYS A 53 5.56 23.94 5.60
N SER A 54 5.75 24.92 4.71
CA SER A 54 5.13 26.24 4.85
C SER A 54 3.60 26.20 4.71
N ALA A 55 3.07 25.31 3.87
CA ALA A 55 1.63 25.22 3.63
C ALA A 55 0.94 24.24 4.61
N PHE A 56 1.59 23.11 4.91
CA PHE A 56 1.02 22.00 5.66
C PHE A 56 2.02 21.46 6.71
N PRO A 57 2.39 22.26 7.72
CA PRO A 57 3.50 21.97 8.63
C PRO A 57 3.27 20.74 9.54
N THR A 58 2.01 20.35 9.74
CA THR A 58 1.64 19.27 10.67
C THR A 58 1.37 17.93 9.98
N THR A 59 1.47 17.86 8.65
CA THR A 59 1.13 16.63 7.91
C THR A 59 2.13 15.52 8.23
N ARG A 60 1.62 14.42 8.77
CA ARG A 60 2.40 13.22 9.06
C ARG A 60 2.44 12.27 7.88
N VAL A 61 1.30 12.11 7.22
CA VAL A 61 1.09 11.17 6.13
C VAL A 61 0.08 11.74 5.14
N VAL A 62 0.32 11.45 3.87
CA VAL A 62 -0.59 11.66 2.74
C VAL A 62 -1.15 10.30 2.37
N LEU A 63 -2.47 10.12 2.48
CA LEU A 63 -3.16 8.89 2.15
C LEU A 63 -3.74 8.94 0.74
N ASP A 64 -3.64 7.82 0.04
CA ASP A 64 -4.32 7.59 -1.21
C ASP A 64 -4.76 6.13 -1.36
N ALA A 65 -5.88 5.91 -2.05
CA ALA A 65 -6.38 4.59 -2.37
C ALA A 65 -5.79 4.10 -3.68
N THR A 66 -4.99 3.04 -3.63
CA THR A 66 -4.42 2.39 -4.81
C THR A 66 -5.25 1.17 -5.19
N GLU A 67 -5.66 1.11 -6.46
CA GLU A 67 -6.34 -0.04 -7.03
C GLU A 67 -5.43 -0.78 -8.03
N ILE A 68 -5.16 -2.05 -7.74
CA ILE A 68 -4.33 -2.94 -8.56
C ILE A 68 -5.25 -3.89 -9.34
N PRO A 69 -5.22 -3.87 -10.68
CA PRO A 69 -5.98 -4.81 -11.48
C PRO A 69 -5.53 -6.26 -11.24
N VAL A 70 -6.49 -7.16 -11.08
CA VAL A 70 -6.22 -8.60 -10.89
C VAL A 70 -7.02 -9.44 -11.88
N SER A 71 -6.64 -10.71 -12.01
CA SER A 71 -7.41 -11.68 -12.79
C SER A 71 -8.80 -11.86 -12.20
N LYS A 72 -9.81 -11.90 -13.06
CA LYS A 72 -11.20 -12.13 -12.67
C LYS A 72 -11.34 -13.48 -11.93
N PRO A 73 -11.83 -13.50 -10.68
CA PRO A 73 -12.11 -14.75 -9.98
C PRO A 73 -13.20 -15.56 -10.70
N GLN A 74 -13.11 -16.89 -10.63
CA GLN A 74 -14.18 -17.77 -11.12
C GLN A 74 -15.39 -17.79 -10.17
N ASN A 75 -15.15 -17.59 -8.87
CA ASN A 75 -16.21 -17.52 -7.88
C ASN A 75 -16.98 -16.19 -8.01
N VAL A 76 -18.31 -16.28 -8.16
CA VAL A 76 -19.19 -15.12 -8.38
C VAL A 76 -19.18 -14.14 -7.21
N VAL A 77 -19.13 -14.64 -5.97
CA VAL A 77 -19.07 -13.80 -4.77
C VAL A 77 -17.74 -13.02 -4.76
N ALA A 78 -16.63 -13.72 -5.00
CA ALA A 78 -15.31 -13.08 -5.10
C ALA A 78 -15.24 -12.07 -6.25
N GLN A 79 -15.88 -12.35 -7.39
CA GLN A 79 -15.98 -11.41 -8.50
C GLN A 79 -16.73 -10.13 -8.08
N SER A 80 -17.87 -10.26 -7.40
CA SER A 80 -18.64 -9.11 -6.92
C SER A 80 -17.85 -8.27 -5.92
N MET A 81 -17.12 -8.92 -4.99
CA MET A 81 -16.27 -8.23 -4.02
C MET A 81 -15.08 -7.51 -4.66
N THR A 82 -14.50 -8.07 -5.71
CA THR A 82 -13.30 -7.52 -6.37
C THR A 82 -13.62 -6.57 -7.51
N PHE A 83 -14.88 -6.43 -7.94
CA PHE A 83 -15.23 -5.52 -9.03
C PHE A 83 -15.30 -4.08 -8.54
N SER A 84 -14.40 -3.23 -9.05
CA SER A 84 -14.46 -1.79 -8.84
C SER A 84 -15.32 -1.15 -9.92
N THR A 85 -16.46 -0.60 -9.50
CA THR A 85 -17.33 0.19 -10.38
C THR A 85 -16.61 1.43 -10.92
N TYR A 86 -15.76 2.05 -10.10
CA TYR A 86 -15.01 3.25 -10.47
C TYR A 86 -13.99 2.98 -11.59
N LYS A 87 -13.26 1.86 -11.52
CA LYS A 87 -12.28 1.46 -12.55
C LYS A 87 -12.89 0.59 -13.65
N ASN A 88 -14.15 0.20 -13.51
CA ASN A 88 -14.85 -0.76 -14.36
C ASN A 88 -14.02 -2.05 -14.60
N LYS A 89 -13.40 -2.58 -13.53
CA LYS A 89 -12.48 -3.71 -13.60
C LYS A 89 -12.41 -4.46 -12.27
N THR A 90 -12.02 -5.73 -12.33
CA THR A 90 -11.63 -6.50 -11.14
C THR A 90 -10.30 -5.97 -10.59
N THR A 91 -10.34 -5.45 -9.37
CA THR A 91 -9.19 -4.85 -8.68
C THR A 91 -9.11 -5.34 -7.23
N LEU A 92 -7.90 -5.28 -6.67
CA LEU A 92 -7.69 -5.17 -5.24
C LEU A 92 -7.42 -3.72 -4.90
N LYS A 93 -7.98 -3.24 -3.79
CA LYS A 93 -7.84 -1.88 -3.30
C LYS A 93 -7.04 -1.89 -2.00
N THR A 94 -6.13 -0.94 -1.83
CA THR A 94 -5.31 -0.78 -0.63
C THR A 94 -5.08 0.70 -0.36
N ILE A 95 -5.14 1.11 0.91
CA ILE A 95 -4.77 2.47 1.32
C ILE A 95 -3.27 2.51 1.55
N ILE A 96 -2.60 3.38 0.81
CA ILE A 96 -1.16 3.63 0.95
C ILE A 96 -0.98 5.01 1.57
N GLY A 97 -0.14 5.07 2.60
CA GLY A 97 0.27 6.32 3.20
C GLY A 97 1.73 6.63 2.90
N CYS A 98 1.98 7.84 2.42
CA CYS A 98 3.32 8.35 2.18
C CYS A 98 3.63 9.53 3.10
N SER A 99 4.84 9.63 3.62
CA SER A 99 5.33 10.86 4.22
C SER A 99 5.32 12.01 3.19
N PRO A 100 5.32 13.28 3.63
CA PRO A 100 5.45 14.45 2.75
C PRO A 100 6.66 14.46 1.81
N ARG A 101 7.71 13.67 2.09
CA ARG A 101 8.89 13.50 1.22
C ARG A 101 8.79 12.28 0.30
N GLY A 102 7.65 11.58 0.28
CA GLY A 102 7.40 10.45 -0.61
C GLY A 102 7.84 9.07 -0.10
N LEU A 103 8.34 8.95 1.14
CA LEU A 103 8.55 7.64 1.76
C LEU A 103 7.21 6.94 2.00
N VAL A 104 7.01 5.73 1.48
CA VAL A 104 5.88 4.87 1.86
C VAL A 104 6.04 4.53 3.34
N SER A 105 5.11 5.00 4.16
CA SER A 105 5.16 4.89 5.62
C SER A 105 4.00 4.06 6.19
N TYR A 106 2.98 3.77 5.38
CA TYR A 106 1.82 3.01 5.82
C TYR A 106 1.18 2.23 4.67
N LEU A 107 0.68 1.03 5.01
CA LEU A 107 -0.06 0.14 4.11
C LEU A 107 -1.19 -0.48 4.92
N SER A 108 -2.43 -0.40 4.43
CA SER A 108 -3.54 -1.19 4.97
C SER A 108 -3.47 -2.63 4.46
N ASP A 109 -4.29 -3.51 5.05
CA ASP A 109 -4.66 -4.76 4.38
C ASP A 109 -5.33 -4.45 3.03
N SER A 110 -5.19 -5.37 2.08
CA SER A 110 -5.85 -5.27 0.77
C SER A 110 -7.28 -5.78 0.84
N TYR A 111 -8.19 -5.03 0.21
CA TYR A 111 -9.60 -5.36 0.08
C TYR A 111 -9.98 -5.56 -1.38
N GLY A 112 -11.16 -6.12 -1.63
CA GLY A 112 -11.72 -6.15 -2.98
C GLY A 112 -12.05 -4.74 -3.48
N GLY A 113 -11.98 -4.52 -4.79
CA GLY A 113 -12.22 -3.23 -5.43
C GLY A 113 -13.55 -2.54 -5.09
N SER A 114 -14.56 -3.29 -4.64
CA SER A 114 -15.86 -2.72 -4.24
C SER A 114 -15.86 -2.08 -2.85
N ALA A 115 -14.83 -2.30 -2.03
CA ALA A 115 -14.72 -1.67 -0.72
C ALA A 115 -14.53 -0.15 -0.84
N SER A 116 -15.15 0.61 0.06
CA SER A 116 -14.94 2.06 0.14
C SER A 116 -13.68 2.40 0.94
N ASP A 117 -13.07 3.55 0.64
CA ASP A 117 -11.85 3.99 1.30
C ASP A 117 -12.08 4.17 2.81
N ARG A 118 -13.26 4.68 3.19
CA ARG A 118 -13.74 4.79 4.57
C ARG A 118 -13.73 3.45 5.30
N GLN A 119 -14.32 2.40 4.69
CA GLN A 119 -14.38 1.07 5.30
C GLN A 119 -12.98 0.50 5.56
N ILE A 120 -12.06 0.74 4.63
CA ILE A 120 -10.67 0.29 4.76
C ILE A 120 -10.01 1.04 5.92
N ILE A 121 -10.15 2.37 5.99
CA ILE A 121 -9.53 3.19 7.04
C ILE A 121 -10.09 2.85 8.43
N GLU A 122 -11.42 2.75 8.58
CA GLU A 122 -12.08 2.43 9.86
C GLU A 122 -11.66 1.05 10.42
N ARG A 123 -11.42 0.08 9.53
CA ARG A 123 -10.98 -1.28 9.90
C ARG A 123 -9.47 -1.40 10.10
N SER A 124 -8.73 -0.35 9.76
CA SER A 124 -7.28 -0.41 9.75
C SER A 124 -6.65 -0.06 11.10
N THR A 125 -5.35 -0.33 11.20
CA THR A 125 -4.53 0.01 12.37
C THR A 125 -4.26 1.51 12.47
N LEU A 126 -4.47 2.27 11.39
CA LEU A 126 -4.15 3.70 11.31
C LEU A 126 -4.79 4.52 12.44
N VAL A 127 -6.07 4.24 12.74
CA VAL A 127 -6.84 4.99 13.74
C VAL A 127 -6.64 4.40 15.15
N ASN A 128 -6.37 3.10 15.26
CA ASN A 128 -6.48 2.37 16.53
C ASN A 128 -5.14 2.10 17.25
N ASN A 129 -3.98 2.34 16.62
CA ASN A 129 -2.67 1.96 17.17
C ASN A 129 -1.81 3.12 17.70
N ASN A 130 -2.42 4.25 18.12
CA ASN A 130 -1.68 5.42 18.63
C ASN A 130 -0.54 5.88 17.70
N MET A 131 -0.72 5.75 16.38
CA MET A 131 0.29 6.10 15.39
C MET A 131 0.54 7.61 15.28
N PHE A 132 -0.39 8.41 15.79
CA PHE A 132 -0.40 9.86 15.69
C PHE A 132 -0.25 10.51 17.07
N GLU A 133 0.47 11.62 17.08
CA GLU A 133 0.59 12.50 18.24
C GLU A 133 -0.41 13.66 18.15
N SER A 134 -0.62 14.36 19.27
CA SER A 134 -1.44 15.57 19.28
C SER A 134 -0.95 16.57 18.22
N LYS A 135 -1.93 17.16 17.51
CA LYS A 135 -1.75 18.14 16.42
C LYS A 135 -1.18 17.59 15.12
N ASP A 136 -1.01 16.28 15.01
CA ASP A 136 -0.70 15.66 13.72
C ASP A 136 -1.89 15.78 12.77
N SER A 137 -1.61 15.99 11.49
CA SER A 137 -2.62 15.97 10.44
C SER A 137 -2.35 14.88 9.41
N ILE A 138 -3.45 14.36 8.87
CA ILE A 138 -3.46 13.46 7.73
C ILE A 138 -3.94 14.29 6.54
N MET A 139 -3.19 14.23 5.44
CA MET A 139 -3.65 14.74 4.16
C MET A 139 -4.20 13.56 3.36
N ALA A 140 -5.30 13.75 2.63
CA ALA A 140 -5.89 12.70 1.82
C ALA A 140 -6.54 13.31 0.58
N ASP A 141 -6.78 12.49 -0.44
CA ASP A 141 -7.62 12.91 -1.57
C ASP A 141 -9.05 13.24 -1.09
N ARG A 142 -9.72 14.14 -1.79
CA ARG A 142 -11.09 14.59 -1.45
C ARG A 142 -12.10 13.44 -1.45
N GLY A 143 -11.88 12.39 -2.24
CA GLY A 143 -12.74 11.20 -2.25
C GLY A 143 -12.69 10.39 -0.95
N ILE A 144 -11.66 10.56 -0.13
CA ILE A 144 -11.47 9.86 1.14
C ILE A 144 -12.20 10.64 2.24
N MET A 145 -13.46 10.30 2.47
CA MET A 145 -14.25 10.84 3.57
C MET A 145 -14.27 9.84 4.73
N VAL A 146 -13.61 10.20 5.83
CA VAL A 146 -13.55 9.41 7.07
C VAL A 146 -14.33 10.11 8.16
#